data_AF-A0A2E6P7Z6-F1
#
_entry.id   AF-A0A2E6P7Z6-F1
#
_cell.length_a   1.000
_cell.length_b   1.000
_cell.length_c   1.000
_cell.angle_alpha   90.00
_cell.angle_beta   90.00
_cell.angle_gamma   90.00
#
_symmetry.space_group_name_H-M   'P 1'
#
loop_
_entity.id
_entity.type
_entity.pdbx_description
1 polymer ?
#
loop_
_entity_poly.entity_id
_entity_poly.type
_entity_poly.pdbx_seq_one_letter_code
_entity_poly.pdbx_strand_id
1 'polypeptide(L)'
;MEKALSRNPNMLRTMIGLGLVLIIVLSFAVHKNTMDSEYYRYETTNDGVILALEQPDDNTSEWYVTTSGAYTWINLTVFNAPVDTELVLTSSSTIWYHSPLLGEDSEDSFNCEEYEEVSESCEGGYRHSITVENGDVTMRGRISFELPIEGVGYVQSANPEEAEAHIQEMINDTAAITTWTISIENEEGELVSSSGIDVELEVVEHEFLNVEEFQLDPFQETLYSLATLIGCFGLMIVVPMMAYFAGVWKAKLDEEVRLETPPPNE
;
A
#
# COMPACT_ATOMS: atom_id res chain seq x y z
N MET A 1 -33.29 4.16 43.63
CA MET A 1 -32.87 4.84 42.39
C MET A 1 -33.96 5.71 41.75
N GLU A 2 -35.22 5.66 42.18
CA GLU A 2 -36.27 6.51 41.59
C GLU A 2 -36.12 8.01 41.89
N LYS A 3 -35.53 8.37 43.04
CA LYS A 3 -35.54 9.76 43.54
C LYS A 3 -34.47 10.70 42.98
N ALA A 4 -33.45 10.20 42.28
CA ALA A 4 -32.39 11.03 41.69
C ALA A 4 -32.62 11.30 40.19
N LEU A 5 -33.18 10.34 39.44
CA LEU A 5 -33.57 10.54 38.04
C LEU A 5 -34.91 11.28 37.88
N SER A 6 -35.79 11.27 38.88
CA SER A 6 -37.13 11.91 38.79
C SER A 6 -37.11 13.44 38.91
N ARG A 7 -35.95 14.08 39.10
CA ARG A 7 -35.89 15.50 39.46
C ARG A 7 -35.67 16.45 38.28
N ASN A 8 -35.39 15.95 37.08
CA ASN A 8 -35.41 16.77 35.88
C ASN A 8 -35.63 15.96 34.58
N PRO A 9 -36.89 15.59 34.25
CA PRO A 9 -37.22 14.80 33.05
C PRO A 9 -36.80 15.49 31.74
N ASN A 10 -36.55 16.80 31.76
CA ASN A 10 -35.98 17.52 30.62
C ASN A 10 -34.54 17.11 30.32
N MET A 11 -33.72 16.75 31.32
CA MET A 11 -32.29 16.45 31.11
C MET A 11 -32.06 15.13 30.33
N LEU A 12 -32.83 14.09 30.66
CA LEU A 12 -32.80 12.82 29.92
C LEU A 12 -33.30 13.00 28.49
N ARG A 13 -34.39 13.75 28.32
CA ARG A 13 -34.98 14.05 27.01
C ARG A 13 -34.05 14.89 26.13
N THR A 14 -33.32 15.84 26.71
CA THR A 14 -32.31 16.62 25.99
C THR A 14 -31.08 15.78 25.62
N MET A 15 -30.64 14.86 26.49
CA MET A 15 -29.48 14.01 26.20
C MET A 15 -29.80 12.99 25.10
N ILE A 16 -30.99 12.37 25.14
CA ILE A 16 -31.48 11.48 24.08
C ILE A 16 -31.71 12.26 22.78
N GLY A 17 -32.33 13.45 22.87
CA GLY A 17 -32.59 14.30 21.70
C GLY A 17 -31.32 14.77 20.99
N LEU A 18 -30.32 15.24 21.75
CA LEU A 18 -29.01 15.63 21.20
C LEU A 18 -28.27 14.42 20.60
N GLY A 19 -28.32 13.25 21.26
CA GLY A 19 -27.73 12.03 20.71
C GLY A 19 -28.36 11.62 19.36
N LEU A 20 -29.69 11.67 19.26
CA LEU A 20 -30.40 11.33 18.02
C LEU A 20 -30.11 12.33 16.89
N VAL A 21 -30.06 13.62 17.19
CA VAL A 21 -29.68 14.66 16.21
C VAL A 21 -28.25 14.46 15.74
N LEU A 22 -27.33 14.14 16.66
CA LEU A 22 -25.93 13.92 16.32
C LEU A 22 -25.76 12.68 15.43
N ILE A 23 -26.51 11.60 15.69
CA ILE A 23 -26.56 10.43 14.80
C ILE A 23 -27.06 10.83 13.40
N ILE A 24 -28.17 11.56 13.30
CA ILE A 24 -28.73 11.97 12.00
C ILE A 24 -27.76 12.87 11.23
N VAL A 25 -27.11 13.82 11.89
CA VAL A 25 -26.13 14.72 11.27
C VAL A 25 -24.89 13.94 10.81
N LEU A 26 -24.38 13.01 11.62
CA LEU A 26 -23.27 12.15 11.22
C LEU A 26 -23.65 11.26 10.03
N SER A 27 -24.82 10.62 10.06
CA SER A 27 -25.32 9.81 8.94
C SER A 27 -25.45 10.65 7.66
N PHE A 28 -25.92 11.89 7.76
CA PHE A 28 -25.99 12.79 6.61
C PHE A 28 -24.61 13.21 6.10
N ALA A 29 -23.66 13.50 7.01
CA ALA A 29 -22.29 13.84 6.63
C ALA A 29 -21.57 12.67 5.94
N VAL A 30 -21.73 11.45 6.47
CA VAL A 30 -21.23 10.22 5.84
C VAL A 30 -21.88 10.04 4.46
N HIS A 31 -23.21 10.08 4.38
CA HIS A 31 -23.93 9.92 3.11
C HIS A 31 -23.49 10.93 2.05
N LYS A 32 -23.26 12.19 2.44
CA LYS A 32 -22.78 13.22 1.52
C LYS A 32 -21.37 12.93 1.01
N ASN A 33 -20.43 12.61 1.91
CA ASN A 33 -19.05 12.32 1.51
C ASN A 33 -18.92 11.01 0.73
N THR A 34 -19.86 10.07 0.90
CA THR A 34 -19.94 8.85 0.11
C THR A 34 -20.45 9.09 -1.32
N MET A 35 -21.30 10.11 -1.52
CA MET A 35 -21.94 10.40 -2.81
C MET A 35 -21.16 11.42 -3.67
N ASP A 36 -20.16 12.09 -3.10
CA ASP A 36 -19.38 13.14 -3.74
C ASP A 36 -17.92 12.87 -3.39
N SER A 37 -17.38 11.82 -3.99
CA SER A 37 -15.99 11.44 -3.81
C SER A 37 -15.15 12.26 -4.78
N GLU A 38 -14.27 13.10 -4.24
CA GLU A 38 -13.22 13.74 -5.06
C GLU A 38 -12.13 12.75 -5.50
N TYR A 39 -12.25 11.47 -5.13
CA TYR A 39 -11.28 10.42 -5.49
C TYR A 39 -11.83 9.50 -6.57
N TYR A 40 -10.97 9.23 -7.55
CA TYR A 40 -11.22 8.31 -8.64
C TYR A 40 -10.21 7.18 -8.58
N ARG A 41 -10.71 5.95 -8.65
CA ARG A 41 -9.90 4.75 -8.83
C ARG A 41 -9.68 4.54 -10.32
N TYR A 42 -8.44 4.33 -10.72
CA TYR A 42 -8.12 4.01 -12.11
C TYR A 42 -7.46 2.65 -12.22
N GLU A 43 -7.67 2.02 -13.37
CA GLU A 43 -7.06 0.75 -13.73
C GLU A 43 -6.18 0.94 -14.97
N THR A 44 -5.02 0.30 -14.93
CA THR A 44 -4.10 0.16 -16.05
C THR A 44 -3.83 -1.32 -16.31
N THR A 45 -3.31 -1.63 -17.49
CA THR A 45 -2.75 -2.97 -17.74
C THR A 45 -1.64 -3.25 -16.72
N ASN A 46 -1.46 -4.52 -16.36
CA ASN A 46 -0.43 -4.94 -15.40
C ASN A 46 0.15 -6.32 -15.76
N ASP A 47 0.10 -6.67 -17.04
CA ASP A 47 0.60 -7.95 -17.51
C ASP A 47 2.10 -7.84 -17.82
N GLY A 48 2.89 -8.78 -17.29
CA GLY A 48 4.30 -8.93 -17.63
C GLY A 48 4.47 -9.44 -19.05
N VAL A 49 5.31 -8.75 -19.83
CA VAL A 49 5.62 -9.11 -21.21
C VAL A 49 7.11 -9.48 -21.30
N ILE A 50 7.37 -10.69 -21.76
CA ILE A 50 8.72 -11.15 -22.09
C ILE A 50 9.13 -10.54 -23.44
N LEU A 51 10.23 -9.81 -23.43
CA LEU A 51 10.76 -9.11 -24.59
C LEU A 51 11.65 -10.03 -25.43
N ALA A 52 11.54 -9.90 -26.75
CA ALA A 52 12.44 -10.57 -27.68
C ALA A 52 13.76 -9.79 -27.76
N LEU A 53 14.85 -10.41 -27.30
CA LEU A 53 16.18 -9.81 -27.30
C LEU A 53 16.87 -10.00 -28.66
N GLU A 54 17.53 -8.95 -29.14
CA GLU A 54 18.40 -9.01 -30.31
C GLU A 54 19.86 -9.18 -29.88
N GLN A 55 20.59 -10.05 -30.57
CA GLN A 55 22.00 -10.31 -30.33
C GLN A 55 22.80 -9.94 -31.60
N PRO A 56 23.72 -8.95 -31.54
CA PRO A 56 24.49 -8.55 -32.72
C PRO A 56 25.57 -9.57 -33.13
N ASP A 57 26.17 -10.26 -32.17
CA ASP A 57 27.15 -11.33 -32.40
C ASP A 57 26.82 -12.54 -31.51
N ASP A 58 26.49 -13.66 -32.15
CA ASP A 58 26.15 -14.94 -31.52
C ASP A 58 27.28 -15.52 -30.65
N ASN A 59 28.50 -14.97 -30.71
CA ASN A 59 29.62 -15.41 -29.88
C ASN A 59 29.81 -14.58 -28.62
N THR A 60 29.20 -13.40 -28.52
CA THR A 60 29.36 -12.46 -27.39
C THR A 60 28.09 -12.40 -26.56
N SER A 61 28.22 -12.40 -25.24
CA SER A 61 27.12 -12.24 -24.29
C SER A 61 26.66 -10.78 -24.16
N GLU A 62 26.21 -10.19 -25.27
CA GLU A 62 25.61 -8.86 -25.33
C GLU A 62 24.27 -8.95 -26.08
N TRP A 63 23.22 -8.47 -25.43
CA TRP A 63 21.87 -8.41 -25.99
C TRP A 63 21.31 -7.02 -25.86
N TYR A 64 20.43 -6.63 -26.78
CA TYR A 64 19.72 -5.37 -26.69
C TYR A 64 18.25 -5.51 -27.06
N VAL A 65 17.42 -4.64 -26.49
CA VAL A 65 16.03 -4.47 -26.89
C VAL A 65 15.61 -3.02 -26.69
N THR A 66 14.78 -2.51 -27.59
CA THR A 66 14.20 -1.16 -27.45
C THR A 66 12.74 -1.28 -27.07
N THR A 67 12.37 -0.65 -25.96
CA THR A 67 11.00 -0.54 -25.49
C THR A 67 10.48 0.88 -25.73
N SER A 68 9.16 1.01 -25.88
CA SER A 68 8.49 2.30 -26.03
C SER A 68 7.16 2.24 -25.30
N GLY A 69 7.08 2.88 -24.14
CA GLY A 69 5.89 2.77 -23.30
C GLY A 69 6.17 3.20 -21.87
N ALA A 70 5.14 3.10 -21.04
CA ALA A 70 5.18 3.44 -19.63
C ALA A 70 5.36 2.15 -18.82
N TYR A 71 6.57 1.93 -18.30
CA TYR A 71 6.92 0.70 -17.61
C TYR A 71 7.13 0.91 -16.11
N THR A 72 6.72 -0.07 -15.30
CA THR A 72 6.88 -0.03 -13.84
C THR A 72 7.98 -0.93 -13.31
N TRP A 73 8.08 -2.12 -13.87
CA TRP A 73 8.98 -3.17 -13.41
C TRP A 73 9.81 -3.71 -14.55
N ILE A 74 11.03 -4.11 -14.20
CA ILE A 74 11.95 -4.83 -15.06
C ILE A 74 12.50 -6.03 -14.30
N ASN A 75 12.51 -7.17 -14.97
CA ASN A 75 12.93 -8.43 -14.41
C ASN A 75 13.82 -9.14 -15.44
N LEU A 76 15.13 -9.11 -15.19
CA LEU A 76 16.13 -9.74 -16.04
C LEU A 76 16.57 -11.04 -15.38
N THR A 77 16.28 -12.17 -16.02
CA THR A 77 16.75 -13.48 -15.58
C THR A 77 17.75 -14.04 -16.58
N VAL A 78 18.87 -14.53 -16.06
CA VAL A 78 19.89 -15.22 -16.84
C VAL A 78 20.01 -16.64 -16.33
N PHE A 79 20.13 -17.58 -17.27
CA PHE A 79 20.29 -19.00 -16.99
C PHE A 79 21.63 -19.51 -17.53
N ASN A 80 22.25 -20.43 -16.79
CA ASN A 80 23.52 -21.07 -17.16
C ASN A 80 24.68 -20.09 -17.44
N ALA A 81 24.70 -18.91 -16.81
CA ALA A 81 25.85 -18.01 -16.91
C ALA A 81 27.08 -18.58 -16.19
N PRO A 82 28.31 -18.23 -16.61
CA PRO A 82 29.51 -18.63 -15.90
C PRO A 82 29.55 -18.01 -14.49
N VAL A 83 29.97 -18.79 -13.50
CA VAL A 83 30.14 -18.31 -12.12
C VAL A 83 31.27 -17.26 -12.05
N ASP A 84 31.17 -16.34 -11.10
CA ASP A 84 32.11 -15.24 -10.89
C ASP A 84 32.15 -14.23 -12.07
N THR A 85 31.04 -14.13 -12.81
CA THR A 85 30.81 -13.08 -13.81
C THR A 85 29.85 -12.02 -13.28
N GLU A 86 29.87 -10.83 -13.88
CA GLU A 86 28.93 -9.76 -13.58
C GLU A 86 27.85 -9.69 -14.67
N LEU A 87 26.60 -9.86 -14.26
CA LEU A 87 25.44 -9.50 -15.07
C LEU A 87 25.22 -8.00 -14.97
N VAL A 88 25.17 -7.33 -16.12
CA VAL A 88 25.01 -5.88 -16.21
C VAL A 88 23.79 -5.56 -17.06
N LEU A 89 22.94 -4.66 -16.54
CA LEU A 89 21.82 -4.08 -17.29
C LEU A 89 22.00 -2.57 -17.38
N THR A 90 22.02 -2.05 -18.61
CA THR A 90 22.17 -0.63 -18.91
C THR A 90 20.97 -0.09 -19.69
N SER A 91 20.46 1.05 -19.26
CA SER A 91 19.38 1.82 -19.91
C SER A 91 19.96 3.04 -20.63
N SER A 92 19.45 3.34 -21.83
CA SER A 92 19.89 4.50 -22.60
C SER A 92 19.36 5.85 -22.12
N SER A 93 18.19 5.86 -21.47
CA SER A 93 17.38 7.08 -21.30
C SER A 93 16.57 7.12 -20.00
N THR A 94 16.30 5.97 -19.38
CA THR A 94 15.48 5.89 -18.15
C THR A 94 16.33 5.50 -16.96
N ILE A 95 16.30 6.31 -15.89
CA ILE A 95 16.84 5.91 -14.59
C ILE A 95 15.92 4.85 -14.01
N TRP A 96 16.50 3.78 -13.47
CA TRP A 96 15.76 2.73 -12.80
C TRP A 96 16.47 2.35 -11.50
N TYR A 97 15.69 1.75 -10.59
CA TYR A 97 16.08 1.49 -9.22
C TYR A 97 16.22 0.01 -8.99
N HIS A 98 17.41 -0.42 -8.57
CA HIS A 98 17.72 -1.81 -8.27
C HIS A 98 17.94 -1.97 -6.76
N SER A 99 17.48 -3.08 -6.22
CA SER A 99 17.90 -3.58 -4.91
C SER A 99 17.88 -5.10 -4.91
N PRO A 100 18.87 -5.77 -4.30
CA PRO A 100 18.85 -7.23 -4.10
C PRO A 100 17.64 -7.73 -3.29
N LEU A 101 17.00 -6.86 -2.51
CA LEU A 101 15.84 -7.20 -1.68
C LEU A 101 14.52 -7.25 -2.48
N LEU A 102 14.51 -6.79 -3.74
CA LEU A 102 13.28 -6.74 -4.54
C LEU A 102 12.74 -8.13 -4.85
N GLY A 103 11.51 -8.37 -4.39
CA GLY A 103 10.78 -9.63 -4.55
C GLY A 103 11.39 -10.81 -3.77
N GLU A 104 12.18 -10.53 -2.73
CA GLU A 104 12.50 -11.54 -1.72
C GLU A 104 11.21 -12.01 -1.04
N ASP A 105 11.07 -13.33 -0.87
CA ASP A 105 9.90 -13.95 -0.21
C ASP A 105 10.05 -13.81 1.31
N SER A 106 9.85 -12.59 1.80
CA SER A 106 9.92 -12.21 3.21
C SER A 106 8.54 -11.83 3.74
N GLU A 107 8.36 -11.79 5.07
CA GLU A 107 7.07 -11.41 5.68
C GLU A 107 6.65 -9.97 5.31
N ASP A 108 7.63 -9.10 5.01
CA ASP A 108 7.42 -7.74 4.53
C ASP A 108 7.84 -7.66 3.05
N SER A 109 6.90 -7.31 2.16
CA SER A 109 7.21 -7.11 0.74
C SER A 109 8.03 -5.83 0.58
N PHE A 110 9.34 -5.98 0.33
CA PHE A 110 10.22 -4.83 0.11
C PHE A 110 9.88 -4.12 -1.22
N ASN A 111 9.68 -2.81 -1.14
CA ASN A 111 9.55 -1.91 -2.30
C ASN A 111 10.59 -0.80 -2.18
N CYS A 112 11.11 -0.34 -3.31
CA CYS A 112 12.06 0.76 -3.36
C CYS A 112 11.48 2.12 -2.92
N GLU A 113 10.16 2.23 -2.81
CA GLU A 113 9.49 3.44 -2.34
C GLU A 113 8.81 3.17 -1.01
N GLU A 114 9.17 3.97 0.00
CA GLU A 114 8.59 3.93 1.34
C GLU A 114 8.18 5.36 1.74
N TYR A 115 6.89 5.58 1.98
CA TYR A 115 6.34 6.88 2.42
C TYR A 115 6.81 8.09 1.62
N GLU A 116 6.84 7.99 0.29
CA GLU A 116 7.29 9.03 -0.67
C GLU A 116 8.80 9.26 -0.75
N GLU A 117 9.60 8.45 -0.05
CA GLU A 117 11.06 8.46 -0.14
C GLU A 117 11.58 7.17 -0.80
N VAL A 118 12.66 7.29 -1.57
CA VAL A 118 13.37 6.12 -2.10
C VAL A 118 14.16 5.49 -0.97
N SER A 119 13.96 4.19 -0.74
CA SER A 119 14.71 3.43 0.27
C SER A 119 16.22 3.58 0.04
N GLU A 120 16.99 3.77 1.12
CA GLU A 120 18.46 3.84 1.05
C GLU A 120 19.10 2.59 0.43
N SER A 121 18.38 1.46 0.46
CA SER A 121 18.83 0.20 -0.13
C SER A 121 18.56 0.09 -1.64
N CYS A 122 17.83 1.03 -2.24
CA CYS A 122 17.59 1.08 -3.67
C CYS A 122 18.50 2.09 -4.36
N GLU A 123 19.34 1.57 -5.24
CA GLU A 123 20.27 2.37 -6.01
C GLU A 123 19.57 2.84 -7.29
N GLY A 124 19.52 4.15 -7.51
CA GLY A 124 19.02 4.74 -8.75
C GLY A 124 20.15 4.95 -9.76
N GLY A 125 20.00 4.43 -10.97
CA GLY A 125 21.03 4.54 -12.00
C GLY A 125 20.57 4.13 -13.39
N TYR A 126 21.40 4.42 -14.39
CA TYR A 126 21.21 3.91 -15.75
C TYR A 126 21.81 2.51 -15.91
N ARG A 127 22.84 2.18 -15.11
CA ARG A 127 23.58 0.91 -15.16
C ARG A 127 23.59 0.31 -13.78
N HIS A 128 23.24 -0.98 -13.70
CA HIS A 128 23.33 -1.79 -12.50
C HIS A 128 24.01 -3.11 -12.83
N SER A 129 24.67 -3.70 -11.84
CA SER A 129 25.31 -5.00 -11.98
C SER A 129 25.12 -5.89 -10.76
N ILE A 130 25.08 -7.20 -10.97
CA ILE A 130 25.08 -8.22 -9.91
C ILE A 130 26.01 -9.36 -10.28
N THR A 131 26.60 -9.99 -9.27
CA THR A 131 27.49 -11.14 -9.46
C THR A 131 26.70 -12.44 -9.63
N VAL A 132 27.11 -13.27 -10.58
CA VAL A 132 26.54 -14.59 -10.84
C VAL A 132 27.21 -15.62 -9.91
N GLU A 133 26.51 -16.05 -8.86
CA GLU A 133 27.05 -17.01 -7.89
C GLU A 133 26.78 -18.49 -8.26
N ASN A 134 25.59 -18.79 -8.81
CA ASN A 134 25.12 -20.17 -9.01
C ASN A 134 24.70 -20.47 -10.46
N GLY A 135 25.11 -19.63 -11.41
CA GLY A 135 24.80 -19.74 -12.84
C GLY A 135 23.44 -19.18 -13.24
N ASP A 136 22.43 -19.34 -12.40
CA ASP A 136 21.12 -18.72 -12.57
C ASP A 136 20.99 -17.51 -11.64
N VAL A 137 20.61 -16.36 -12.18
CA VAL A 137 20.44 -15.14 -11.39
C VAL A 137 19.31 -14.28 -11.96
N THR A 138 18.59 -13.59 -11.07
CA THR A 138 17.52 -12.68 -11.43
C THR A 138 17.82 -11.29 -10.87
N MET A 139 17.89 -10.30 -11.76
CA MET A 139 18.02 -8.88 -11.43
C MET A 139 16.65 -8.22 -11.59
N ARG A 140 16.10 -7.69 -10.49
CA ARG A 140 14.82 -6.97 -10.49
C ARG A 140 15.03 -5.49 -10.30
N GLY A 141 14.18 -4.69 -10.92
CA GLY A 141 14.24 -3.25 -10.81
C GLY A 141 12.89 -2.57 -10.95
N ARG A 142 12.80 -1.39 -10.36
CA ARG A 142 11.66 -0.48 -10.45
C ARG A 142 11.99 0.65 -11.42
N ILE A 143 11.17 0.84 -12.44
CA ILE A 143 11.38 1.87 -13.47
C ILE A 143 10.71 3.19 -13.08
N SER A 144 9.47 3.13 -12.58
CA SER A 144 8.70 4.33 -12.20
C SER A 144 8.03 4.14 -10.84
N PHE A 145 8.01 5.21 -10.04
CA PHE A 145 7.27 5.29 -8.78
C PHE A 145 5.87 5.89 -8.97
N GLU A 146 5.64 6.63 -10.06
CA GLU A 146 4.35 7.29 -10.32
C GLU A 146 3.26 6.30 -10.74
N LEU A 147 3.66 5.22 -11.41
CA LEU A 147 2.74 4.20 -11.91
C LEU A 147 2.43 3.13 -10.85
N PRO A 148 1.19 2.61 -10.78
CA PRO A 148 0.80 1.65 -9.75
C PRO A 148 1.42 0.26 -9.96
N ILE A 149 1.92 -0.37 -8.90
CA ILE A 149 2.51 -1.73 -8.94
C ILE A 149 1.50 -2.80 -9.38
N GLU A 150 0.24 -2.68 -8.94
CA GLU A 150 -0.81 -3.68 -9.20
C GLU A 150 -1.74 -3.30 -10.35
N GLY A 151 -1.38 -2.28 -11.15
CA GLY A 151 -2.25 -1.73 -12.18
C GLY A 151 -3.46 -0.97 -11.65
N VAL A 152 -3.49 -0.64 -10.35
CA VAL A 152 -4.58 0.08 -9.71
C VAL A 152 -4.03 1.27 -8.94
N GLY A 153 -4.53 2.46 -9.23
CA GLY A 153 -4.17 3.67 -8.52
C GLY A 153 -5.37 4.55 -8.19
N TYR A 154 -5.09 5.64 -7.49
CA TYR A 154 -6.10 6.60 -7.08
C TYR A 154 -5.63 8.01 -7.42
N VAL A 155 -6.56 8.86 -7.86
CA VAL A 155 -6.30 10.26 -8.16
C VAL A 155 -7.41 11.13 -7.60
N GLN A 156 -7.05 12.30 -7.05
CA GLN A 156 -8.03 13.29 -6.64
C GLN A 156 -8.36 14.20 -7.84
N SER A 157 -9.65 14.42 -8.10
CA SER A 157 -10.13 15.27 -9.19
C SER A 157 -11.55 15.78 -8.93
N ALA A 158 -11.96 16.85 -9.62
CA ALA A 158 -13.30 17.41 -9.47
C ALA A 158 -14.37 16.66 -10.29
N ASN A 159 -13.97 15.96 -11.36
CA ASN A 159 -14.87 15.25 -12.27
C ASN A 159 -14.12 14.11 -12.99
N PRO A 160 -14.82 13.09 -13.51
CA PRO A 160 -14.18 11.93 -14.15
C PRO A 160 -13.37 12.30 -15.39
N GLU A 161 -13.79 13.32 -16.14
CA GLU A 161 -13.12 13.75 -17.38
C GLU A 161 -11.74 14.36 -17.08
N GLU A 162 -11.64 15.16 -16.02
CA GLU A 162 -10.38 15.72 -15.52
C GLU A 162 -9.50 14.64 -14.86
N ALA A 163 -10.11 13.67 -14.17
CA ALA A 163 -9.39 12.52 -13.63
C ALA A 163 -8.72 11.71 -14.75
N GLU A 164 -9.48 11.35 -15.79
CA GLU A 164 -8.97 10.63 -16.95
C GLU A 164 -7.85 11.39 -17.65
N ALA A 165 -8.02 12.69 -17.87
CA ALA A 165 -6.99 13.53 -18.49
C ALA A 165 -5.69 13.53 -17.68
N HIS A 166 -5.78 13.65 -16.34
CA HIS A 166 -4.61 13.64 -15.46
C HIS A 166 -3.91 12.26 -15.44
N ILE A 167 -4.66 11.16 -15.46
CA ILE A 167 -4.09 9.81 -15.52
C ILE A 167 -3.39 9.57 -16.86
N GLN A 168 -4.02 9.99 -17.97
CA GLN A 168 -3.40 9.89 -19.30
C GLN A 168 -2.14 10.75 -19.41
N GLU A 169 -2.13 11.95 -18.82
CA GLU A 169 -0.94 12.80 -18.74
C GLU A 169 0.19 12.09 -17.96
N MET A 170 -0.09 11.57 -16.77
CA MET A 170 0.88 10.81 -15.96
C MET A 170 1.49 9.61 -16.71
N ILE A 171 0.65 8.80 -17.37
CA ILE A 171 1.12 7.63 -18.14
C ILE A 171 1.99 8.09 -19.32
N ASN A 172 1.58 9.14 -20.04
CA ASN A 172 2.34 9.68 -21.16
C ASN A 172 3.67 10.32 -20.72
N ASP A 173 3.69 11.01 -19.58
CA ASP A 173 4.88 11.64 -19.03
C ASP A 173 5.91 10.60 -18.54
N THR A 174 5.41 9.45 -18.04
CA THR A 174 6.27 8.31 -17.70
C THR A 174 6.73 7.52 -18.93
N ALA A 175 6.01 7.62 -20.05
CA ALA A 175 6.32 6.86 -21.26
C ALA A 175 7.65 7.31 -21.88
N ALA A 176 8.59 6.37 -22.02
CA ALA A 176 9.91 6.63 -22.56
C ALA A 176 10.28 5.60 -23.63
N ILE A 177 11.06 6.05 -24.62
CA ILE A 177 11.75 5.15 -25.55
C ILE A 177 13.11 4.84 -24.94
N THR A 178 13.34 3.56 -24.65
CA THR A 178 14.52 3.12 -23.90
C THR A 178 15.11 1.88 -24.53
N THR A 179 16.40 1.96 -24.87
CA THR A 179 17.19 0.81 -25.27
C THR A 179 17.84 0.22 -24.01
N TRP A 180 17.54 -1.04 -23.76
CA TRP A 180 18.14 -1.85 -22.71
C TRP A 180 19.26 -2.67 -23.32
N THR A 181 20.46 -2.55 -22.77
CA THR A 181 21.63 -3.36 -23.13
C THR A 181 21.97 -4.26 -21.95
N ILE A 182 22.01 -5.56 -22.23
CA ILE A 182 22.36 -6.60 -21.27
C ILE A 182 23.74 -7.11 -21.65
N SER A 183 24.69 -7.07 -20.72
CA SER A 183 26.01 -7.66 -20.91
C SER A 183 26.35 -8.61 -19.75
N ILE A 184 27.10 -9.66 -20.06
CA ILE A 184 27.76 -10.49 -19.05
C ILE A 184 29.27 -10.30 -19.21
N GLU A 185 29.89 -9.79 -18.15
CA GLU A 185 31.29 -9.36 -18.14
C GLU A 185 32.09 -10.21 -17.14
N ASN A 186 33.36 -10.50 -17.44
CA ASN A 186 34.28 -11.14 -16.50
C ASN A 186 34.91 -10.12 -15.52
N GLU A 187 35.75 -10.57 -14.59
CA GLU A 187 36.49 -9.68 -13.64
C GLU A 187 37.37 -8.63 -14.34
N GLU A 188 37.75 -8.84 -15.60
CA GLU A 188 38.56 -7.92 -16.41
C GLU A 188 37.69 -6.92 -17.22
N GLY A 189 36.36 -7.03 -17.15
CA GLY A 189 35.40 -6.22 -17.90
C GLY A 189 35.22 -6.63 -19.36
N GLU A 190 35.66 -7.84 -19.72
CA GLU A 190 35.51 -8.40 -21.06
C GLU A 190 34.23 -9.25 -21.17
N LEU A 191 33.57 -9.18 -22.33
CA LEU A 191 32.37 -9.98 -22.61
C LEU A 191 32.71 -11.47 -22.64
N VAL A 192 31.88 -12.28 -22.00
CA VAL A 192 32.01 -13.74 -22.05
C VAL A 192 31.38 -14.31 -23.32
N SER A 193 31.62 -15.60 -23.57
CA SER A 193 30.93 -16.29 -24.66
C SER A 193 29.48 -16.53 -24.30
N SER A 194 28.57 -16.21 -25.20
CA SER A 194 27.12 -16.47 -25.11
C SER A 194 26.74 -17.96 -25.25
N SER A 195 27.70 -18.86 -25.49
CA SER A 195 27.40 -20.27 -25.75
C SER A 195 26.76 -20.96 -24.54
N GLY A 196 25.50 -21.35 -24.68
CA GLY A 196 24.75 -22.06 -23.64
C GLY A 196 24.12 -21.17 -22.57
N ILE A 197 24.17 -19.84 -22.75
CA ILE A 197 23.53 -18.86 -21.87
C ILE A 197 22.16 -18.51 -22.46
N ASP A 198 21.11 -18.57 -21.64
CA ASP A 198 19.77 -18.09 -21.99
C ASP A 198 19.44 -16.86 -21.16
N VAL A 199 18.84 -15.85 -21.78
CA VAL A 199 18.49 -14.57 -21.14
C VAL A 199 17.03 -14.25 -21.40
N GLU A 200 16.31 -13.91 -20.34
CA GLU A 200 14.92 -13.49 -20.37
C GLU A 200 14.79 -12.10 -19.74
N LEU A 201 14.18 -11.17 -20.47
CA LEU A 201 13.83 -9.85 -19.96
C LEU A 201 12.32 -9.69 -19.97
N GLU A 202 11.74 -9.55 -18.79
CA GLU A 202 10.32 -9.28 -18.58
C GLU A 202 10.13 -7.83 -18.10
N VAL A 203 9.17 -7.14 -18.70
CA VAL A 203 8.76 -5.79 -18.30
C VAL A 203 7.26 -5.72 -18.12
N VAL A 204 6.79 -4.81 -17.27
CA VAL A 204 5.36 -4.57 -17.05
C VAL A 204 4.98 -3.21 -17.63
N GLU A 205 4.11 -3.22 -18.64
CA GLU A 205 3.63 -2.02 -19.33
C GLU A 205 2.26 -1.59 -18.81
N HIS A 206 2.08 -0.28 -18.66
CA HIS A 206 0.82 0.32 -18.25
C HIS A 206 0.18 1.13 -19.39
N GLU A 207 -0.97 0.65 -19.83
CA GLU A 207 -1.91 1.38 -20.66
C GLU A 207 -3.17 1.69 -19.84
N PHE A 208 -3.76 2.86 -20.06
CA PHE A 208 -5.01 3.25 -19.41
C PHE A 208 -6.17 2.35 -19.83
N LEU A 209 -6.92 1.81 -18.85
CA LEU A 209 -8.11 1.00 -19.10
C LEU A 209 -9.40 1.74 -18.77
N ASN A 210 -9.55 2.18 -17.51
CA ASN A 210 -10.79 2.80 -17.04
C ASN A 210 -10.54 3.67 -15.80
N VAL A 211 -11.46 4.60 -15.57
CA VAL A 211 -11.56 5.40 -14.34
C VAL A 211 -12.97 5.27 -13.77
N GLU A 212 -13.05 5.00 -12.47
CA GLU A 212 -14.30 4.89 -11.73
C GLU A 212 -14.27 5.79 -10.50
N GLU A 213 -15.39 6.45 -10.21
CA GLU A 213 -15.53 7.21 -8.98
C GLU A 213 -15.42 6.26 -7.78
N PHE A 214 -14.54 6.58 -6.83
CA PHE A 214 -14.39 5.77 -5.64
C PHE A 214 -15.63 5.88 -4.77
N GLN A 215 -16.42 4.80 -4.69
CA GLN A 215 -17.61 4.76 -3.86
C GLN A 215 -17.33 3.96 -2.59
N LEU A 216 -17.49 4.62 -1.44
CA LEU A 216 -17.56 3.94 -0.15
C LEU A 216 -18.94 3.28 -0.02
N ASP A 217 -19.05 2.08 0.56
CA ASP A 217 -20.37 1.54 0.88
C ASP A 217 -20.93 2.30 2.10
N PRO A 218 -22.00 3.10 1.94
CA PRO A 218 -22.53 3.91 3.03
C PRO A 218 -23.05 3.06 4.18
N PHE A 219 -23.50 1.83 3.94
CA PHE A 219 -23.94 0.93 5.01
C PHE A 219 -22.76 0.44 5.84
N GLN A 220 -21.67 0.05 5.19
CA GLN A 220 -20.47 -0.43 5.86
C GLN A 220 -19.80 0.69 6.67
N GLU A 221 -19.66 1.89 6.09
CA GLU A 221 -19.11 3.06 6.80
C GLU A 221 -20.00 3.51 7.96
N THR A 222 -21.33 3.44 7.81
CA THR A 222 -22.26 3.72 8.90
C THR A 222 -22.13 2.69 10.03
N LEU A 223 -21.90 1.42 9.70
CA LEU A 223 -21.73 0.37 10.71
C LEU A 223 -20.44 0.56 11.51
N TYR A 224 -19.32 0.87 10.84
CA TYR A 224 -18.04 1.12 11.53
C TYR A 224 -18.06 2.38 12.39
N SER A 225 -18.65 3.47 11.88
CA SER A 225 -18.82 4.70 12.66
C SER A 225 -19.75 4.51 13.86
N LEU A 226 -20.87 3.77 13.69
CA LEU A 226 -21.78 3.42 14.78
C LEU A 226 -21.09 2.53 15.83
N ALA A 227 -20.34 1.52 15.41
CA ALA A 227 -19.62 0.62 16.30
C ALA A 227 -18.59 1.40 17.15
N THR A 228 -17.85 2.31 16.52
CA THR A 228 -16.89 3.20 17.20
C THR A 228 -17.60 4.10 18.21
N LEU A 229 -18.73 4.69 17.85
CA LEU A 229 -19.52 5.55 18.74
C LEU A 229 -20.07 4.78 19.94
N ILE A 230 -20.64 3.60 19.72
CA ILE A 230 -21.11 2.71 20.80
C ILE A 230 -19.96 2.29 21.70
N GLY A 231 -18.77 2.00 21.13
CA GLY A 231 -17.57 1.70 21.89
C GLY A 231 -17.16 2.83 22.83
N CYS A 232 -17.02 4.05 22.30
CA CYS A 232 -16.64 5.23 23.08
C CYS A 232 -17.67 5.57 24.17
N PHE A 233 -18.97 5.58 23.84
CA PHE A 233 -20.03 5.82 24.82
C PHE A 233 -20.14 4.67 25.84
N GLY A 234 -19.96 3.43 25.39
CA GLY A 234 -19.94 2.25 26.23
C GLY A 234 -18.85 2.34 27.29
N LEU A 235 -17.63 2.69 26.90
CA LEU A 235 -16.52 2.88 27.85
C LEU A 235 -16.81 4.03 28.84
N MET A 236 -17.35 5.16 28.37
CA MET A 236 -17.72 6.28 29.23
C MET A 236 -18.81 5.95 30.25
N ILE A 237 -19.72 5.01 29.96
CA ILE A 237 -20.82 4.65 30.86
C ILE A 237 -20.45 3.47 31.75
N VAL A 238 -19.89 2.41 31.17
CA VAL A 238 -19.63 1.14 31.85
C VAL A 238 -18.58 1.32 32.94
N VAL A 239 -17.48 2.05 32.68
CA VAL A 239 -16.39 2.23 33.67
C VAL A 239 -16.88 2.95 34.94
N PRO A 240 -17.56 4.12 34.87
CA PRO A 240 -18.11 4.76 36.07
C PRO A 240 -19.17 3.92 36.76
N MET A 241 -19.98 3.17 36.00
CA MET A 241 -21.04 2.34 36.56
C MET A 241 -20.47 1.15 37.34
N MET A 242 -19.42 0.50 36.85
CA MET A 242 -18.68 -0.52 37.61
C MET A 242 -18.12 0.05 38.91
N ALA A 243 -17.48 1.23 38.87
CA ALA A 243 -16.94 1.88 40.05
C ALA A 243 -18.05 2.22 41.07
N TYR A 244 -19.20 2.72 40.61
CA TYR A 244 -20.36 3.01 41.45
C TYR A 244 -20.89 1.76 42.14
N PHE A 245 -21.13 0.67 41.39
CA PHE A 245 -21.66 -0.56 41.96
C PHE A 245 -20.68 -1.24 42.90
N ALA A 246 -19.38 -1.21 42.60
CA ALA A 246 -18.34 -1.66 43.53
C ALA A 246 -18.38 -0.87 44.85
N GLY A 247 -18.55 0.46 44.78
CA GLY A 247 -18.71 1.31 45.96
C GLY A 247 -19.97 0.99 46.77
N VAL A 248 -21.12 0.79 46.11
CA VAL A 248 -22.38 0.41 46.78
C VAL A 248 -22.26 -0.96 47.44
N TRP A 249 -21.63 -1.93 46.78
CA TRP A 249 -21.48 -3.27 47.33
C TRP A 249 -20.54 -3.29 48.55
N LYS A 250 -19.42 -2.55 48.48
CA LYS A 250 -18.54 -2.33 49.63
C LYS A 250 -19.29 -1.69 50.81
N ALA A 251 -20.10 -0.66 50.54
CA ALA A 251 -20.87 0.01 51.59
C ALA A 251 -21.87 -0.93 52.28
N LYS A 252 -22.50 -1.86 51.54
CA LYS A 252 -23.38 -2.87 52.14
C LYS A 252 -22.63 -3.86 53.02
N LEU A 253 -21.48 -4.34 52.55
CA LEU A 253 -20.63 -5.26 53.33
C LEU A 253 -20.14 -4.59 54.62
N ASP A 254 -19.67 -3.34 54.55
CA ASP A 254 -19.22 -2.60 55.74
C ASP A 254 -20.38 -2.37 56.74
N GLU A 255 -21.61 -2.18 56.25
CA GLU A 255 -22.79 -2.03 57.11
C GLU A 255 -23.22 -3.35 57.78
N GLU A 256 -23.15 -4.48 57.07
CA GLU A 256 -23.37 -5.81 57.66
C GLU A 256 -22.36 -6.12 58.77
N VAL A 257 -21.07 -5.89 58.52
CA VAL A 257 -20.01 -6.09 59.53
C VAL A 257 -20.26 -5.22 60.77
N ARG A 258 -20.71 -3.97 60.58
CA ARG A 258 -21.03 -3.04 61.67
C ARG A 258 -22.23 -3.49 62.50
N LEU A 259 -23.20 -4.18 61.90
CA LEU A 259 -24.36 -4.72 62.62
C LEU A 259 -24.01 -5.99 63.41
N GLU A 260 -23.03 -6.78 62.95
CA GLU A 260 -22.54 -7.98 63.63
C GLU A 260 -21.52 -7.69 64.74
N THR A 261 -20.90 -6.52 64.75
CA THR A 261 -19.98 -6.13 65.82
C THR A 261 -20.77 -5.56 67.02
N PRO A 262 -20.73 -6.19 68.20
CA PRO A 262 -21.39 -5.64 69.38
C PRO A 262 -20.74 -4.31 69.77
N PRO A 263 -21.49 -3.39 70.40
CA PRO A 263 -20.93 -2.13 70.86
C PRO A 263 -19.74 -2.40 71.79
N PRO A 264 -18.69 -1.56 71.75
CA PRO A 264 -17.51 -1.77 72.57
C PRO A 264 -17.94 -1.78 74.04
N ASN A 265 -17.48 -2.80 74.77
CA ASN A 265 -17.69 -2.87 76.22
C ASN A 265 -17.03 -1.63 76.87
N GLU A 266 -17.82 -0.90 77.66
CA GLU A 266 -17.40 0.27 78.46
C GLU A 266 -16.21 -0.01 79.39
#